data_AF-A0A368ESQ6-F1
#
_entry.id   AF-A0A368ESQ6-F1
#
_cell.length_a   1.000
_cell.length_b   1.000
_cell.length_c   1.000
_cell.angle_alpha   90.00
_cell.angle_beta   90.00
_cell.angle_gamma   90.00
#
_symmetry.space_group_name_H-M   'P 1'
#
loop_
_entity.id
_entity.type
_entity.pdbx_description
1 polymer ?
#
loop_
_entity_poly.entity_id
_entity_poly.type
_entity_poly.pdbx_seq_one_letter_code
_entity_poly.pdbx_strand_id
1 'polypeptide(L)'
;MARCDLGGDPVTPSTFTATWLMAQTFPPVRYVVPGIIPEGATLLVAAPKIGKSWLMLDTAVAAARGGRALGTVALGRPRPVLYLALEDGPR
;
A
#
# COMPACT_ATOMS: atom_id res chain seq x y z
N MET A 1 29.91 19.23 -11.88
CA MET A 1 29.92 19.32 -10.40
C MET A 1 28.70 20.14 -10.00
N ALA A 2 27.55 19.50 -9.80
CA ALA A 2 26.34 20.17 -9.32
C ALA A 2 25.99 19.54 -7.99
N ARG A 3 26.22 20.28 -6.90
CA ARG A 3 25.80 19.89 -5.56
C ARG A 3 24.27 19.92 -5.52
N CYS A 4 23.66 18.78 -5.25
CA CYS A 4 22.27 18.71 -4.81
C CYS A 4 22.34 18.81 -3.29
N ASP A 5 22.24 20.04 -2.77
CA ASP A 5 22.34 20.32 -1.34
C ASP A 5 21.10 19.75 -0.63
N LEU A 6 21.20 18.51 -0.13
CA LEU A 6 20.19 17.90 0.73
C LEU A 6 20.32 18.46 2.16
N GLY A 7 19.99 19.73 2.32
CA GLY A 7 19.86 20.40 3.61
C GLY A 7 18.66 21.34 3.55
N GLY A 8 17.48 20.85 3.93
CA GLY A 8 16.25 21.62 3.96
C GLY A 8 15.49 21.34 5.25
N ASP A 9 14.95 22.40 5.85
CA ASP A 9 14.04 22.31 6.99
C ASP A 9 12.88 21.35 6.70
N PRO A 10 12.31 20.65 7.71
CA PRO A 10 11.34 19.56 7.53
C PRO A 10 10.02 19.96 6.84
N VAL A 11 9.83 21.24 6.53
CA VAL A 11 8.62 21.81 5.91
C VAL A 11 8.85 22.20 4.44
N THR A 12 10.10 22.29 3.97
CA THR A 12 10.40 22.64 2.57
C THR A 12 10.70 21.37 1.77
N PRO A 13 9.97 21.09 0.67
CA PRO A 13 10.26 19.91 -0.13
C PRO A 13 11.66 20.03 -0.74
N SER A 14 12.52 19.06 -0.42
CA SER A 14 13.83 18.93 -1.06
C SER A 14 13.62 18.70 -2.56
N THR A 15 14.25 19.53 -3.39
CA THR A 15 14.19 19.40 -4.85
C THR A 15 15.32 18.51 -5.36
N PHE A 16 15.10 17.88 -6.50
CA PHE A 16 16.10 17.10 -7.20
C PHE A 16 15.96 17.30 -8.71
N THR A 17 17.05 17.10 -9.45
CA THR A 17 17.07 17.27 -10.91
C THR A 17 16.54 16.03 -11.63
N ALA A 18 16.03 16.20 -12.84
CA ALA A 18 15.61 15.08 -13.69
C ALA A 18 16.78 14.12 -14.00
N THR A 19 17.97 14.66 -14.26
CA THR A 19 19.19 13.85 -14.50
C THR A 19 19.55 13.01 -13.29
N TRP A 20 19.45 13.57 -12.08
CA TRP A 20 19.66 12.81 -10.86
C TRP A 20 18.61 11.70 -10.72
N LEU A 21 17.33 12.03 -10.88
CA LEU A 21 16.24 11.05 -10.77
C LEU A 21 16.42 9.87 -11.73
N MET A 22 16.75 10.15 -12.99
CA MET A 22 16.94 9.13 -14.02
C MET A 22 18.14 8.21 -13.76
N ALA A 23 19.12 8.67 -12.97
CA ALA A 23 20.29 7.88 -12.59
C ALA A 23 20.05 6.97 -11.38
N GLN A 24 18.90 7.14 -10.68
CA GLN A 24 18.60 6.36 -9.49
C GLN A 24 18.14 4.93 -9.85
N THR A 25 18.53 3.97 -9.01
CA THR A 25 17.94 2.63 -8.99
C THR A 25 17.05 2.51 -7.76
N PHE A 26 15.76 2.27 -7.96
CA PHE A 26 14.80 2.12 -6.88
C PHE A 26 14.62 0.65 -6.50
N PRO A 27 14.36 0.35 -5.22
CA PRO A 27 13.98 -1.00 -4.81
C PRO A 27 12.67 -1.41 -5.51
N PRO A 28 12.43 -2.72 -5.70
CA PRO A 28 11.16 -3.22 -6.22
C PRO A 28 9.98 -2.73 -5.37
N VAL A 29 8.86 -2.45 -6.05
CA VAL A 29 7.61 -2.08 -5.38
C VAL A 29 7.18 -3.22 -4.45
N ARG A 30 6.94 -2.88 -3.19
CA ARG A 30 6.37 -3.82 -2.22
C ARG A 30 4.86 -3.80 -2.33
N TYR A 31 4.24 -4.97 -2.16
CA TYR A 31 2.81 -5.15 -2.31
C TYR A 31 2.17 -5.75 -1.06
N VAL A 32 0.97 -5.26 -0.74
CA VAL A 32 0.04 -5.93 0.16
C VAL A 32 -0.59 -7.11 -0.57
N VAL A 33 -1.09 -6.88 -1.77
CA VAL A 33 -1.59 -7.91 -2.70
C VAL A 33 -0.77 -7.82 -3.99
N PRO A 34 0.07 -8.82 -4.32
CA PRO A 34 0.96 -8.79 -5.47
C PRO A 34 0.27 -8.35 -6.76
N GLY A 35 0.78 -7.29 -7.39
CA GLY A 35 0.27 -6.73 -8.64
C GLY A 35 -1.04 -5.95 -8.53
N ILE A 36 -1.63 -5.81 -7.34
CA ILE A 36 -2.96 -5.21 -7.16
C ILE A 36 -2.94 -4.07 -6.14
N ILE A 37 -2.42 -4.32 -4.93
CA ILE A 37 -2.39 -3.32 -3.85
C ILE A 37 -0.92 -3.05 -3.49
N PRO A 38 -0.32 -1.95 -3.97
CA PRO A 38 1.03 -1.56 -3.59
C PRO A 38 1.06 -1.06 -2.14
N GLU A 39 2.26 -1.06 -1.54
CA GLU A 39 2.50 -0.36 -0.27
C GLU A 39 2.26 1.15 -0.41
N GLY A 40 1.74 1.77 0.65
CA GLY A 40 1.34 3.16 0.68
C GLY A 40 -0.15 3.29 0.98
N ALA A 41 -0.81 4.24 0.31
CA ALA A 41 -2.25 4.45 0.43
C ALA A 41 -2.94 4.01 -0.86
N THR A 42 -3.93 3.11 -0.73
CA THR A 42 -4.79 2.68 -1.84
C THR A 42 -6.25 2.95 -1.47
N LEU A 43 -7.01 3.58 -2.37
CA LEU A 43 -8.44 3.82 -2.19
C LEU A 43 -9.25 2.81 -3.01
N LEU A 44 -10.04 1.98 -2.33
CA LEU A 44 -10.98 1.07 -2.99
C LEU A 44 -12.36 1.75 -3.11
N VAL A 45 -12.77 2.04 -4.36
CA VAL A 45 -14.08 2.65 -4.66
C VAL A 45 -14.97 1.65 -5.37
N ALA A 46 -16.18 1.47 -4.87
CA ALA A 46 -17.17 0.58 -5.47
C ALA A 46 -18.60 1.02 -5.07
N ALA A 47 -19.59 0.59 -5.86
CA ALA A 47 -20.99 0.85 -5.55
C ALA A 47 -21.41 0.28 -4.18
N PRO A 48 -22.44 0.85 -3.52
CA PRO A 48 -22.94 0.33 -2.26
C PRO A 48 -23.32 -1.15 -2.35
N LYS A 49 -23.04 -1.89 -1.27
CA LYS A 49 -23.46 -3.30 -1.06
C LYS A 49 -22.91 -4.33 -2.07
N ILE A 50 -21.95 -3.97 -2.91
CA ILE A 50 -21.31 -4.89 -3.86
C ILE A 50 -20.23 -5.79 -3.20
N GLY A 51 -20.00 -5.66 -1.90
CA GLY A 51 -19.06 -6.50 -1.16
C GLY A 51 -17.68 -5.90 -0.90
N LYS A 52 -17.48 -4.58 -1.08
CA LYS A 52 -16.18 -3.91 -0.81
C LYS A 52 -15.61 -4.19 0.60
N SER A 53 -16.45 -4.12 1.63
CA SER A 53 -16.05 -4.35 3.02
C SER A 53 -15.68 -5.81 3.25
N TRP A 54 -16.44 -6.73 2.65
CA TRP A 54 -16.17 -8.17 2.67
C TRP A 54 -14.87 -8.52 1.95
N LEU A 55 -14.63 -7.93 0.79
CA LEU A 55 -13.38 -8.11 0.05
C LEU A 55 -12.17 -7.66 0.88
N MET A 56 -12.26 -6.51 1.55
CA MET A 56 -11.18 -6.01 2.39
C MET A 56 -11.01 -6.80 3.68
N LEU A 57 -12.10 -7.29 4.28
CA LEU A 57 -12.04 -8.20 5.43
C LEU A 57 -11.34 -9.52 5.05
N ASP A 58 -11.74 -10.15 3.95
CA ASP A 58 -11.12 -11.39 3.45
C ASP A 58 -9.62 -11.19 3.18
N THR A 59 -9.27 -10.11 2.48
CA THR A 59 -7.88 -9.75 2.21
C THR A 59 -7.09 -9.52 3.50
N ALA A 60 -7.67 -8.83 4.49
CA ALA A 60 -7.05 -8.59 5.79
C ALA A 60 -6.78 -9.89 6.55
N VAL A 61 -7.75 -10.81 6.58
CA VAL A 61 -7.60 -12.13 7.20
C VAL A 61 -6.53 -12.95 6.48
N ALA A 62 -6.54 -12.97 5.14
CA ALA A 62 -5.54 -13.66 4.34
C ALA A 62 -4.13 -13.11 4.58
N ALA A 63 -3.97 -11.79 4.68
CA ALA A 63 -2.68 -11.15 4.97
C ALA A 63 -2.19 -11.49 6.39
N ALA A 64 -3.11 -11.52 7.37
CA ALA A 64 -2.80 -11.84 8.76
C ALA A 64 -2.42 -13.31 8.98
N ARG A 65 -2.93 -14.24 8.15
CA ARG A 65 -2.73 -15.69 8.31
C ARG A 65 -1.78 -16.32 7.29
N GLY A 66 -1.36 -15.59 6.26
CA GLY A 66 -0.55 -16.14 5.17
C GLY A 66 -1.36 -17.00 4.20
N GLY A 67 -2.41 -16.41 3.61
CA GLY A 67 -3.32 -17.08 2.67
C GLY A 67 -3.30 -16.50 1.26
N ARG A 68 -4.48 -16.51 0.61
CA ARG A 68 -4.68 -15.96 -0.74
C ARG A 68 -5.74 -14.87 -0.71
N ALA A 69 -5.48 -13.74 -1.37
CA ALA A 69 -6.52 -12.76 -1.70
C ALA A 69 -7.16 -13.12 -3.04
N LEU A 70 -8.42 -12.69 -3.26
CA LEU A 70 -9.16 -12.91 -4.52
C LEU A 70 -9.22 -14.40 -4.93
N GLY A 71 -9.18 -15.31 -3.95
CA GLY A 71 -9.10 -16.76 -4.13
C GLY A 71 -7.78 -17.29 -4.73
N THR A 72 -7.02 -16.46 -5.43
CA THR A 72 -5.94 -16.92 -6.33
C THR A 72 -4.60 -16.21 -6.12
N VAL A 73 -4.53 -15.09 -5.41
CA VAL A 73 -3.27 -14.34 -5.26
C VAL A 73 -2.63 -14.65 -3.92
N ALA A 74 -1.52 -15.39 -3.92
CA ALA A 74 -0.79 -15.74 -2.70
C ALA A 74 -0.16 -14.50 -2.05
N LEU A 75 -0.37 -14.31 -0.73
CA LEU A 75 0.11 -13.13 0.00
C LEU A 75 1.46 -13.34 0.70
N GLY A 76 1.99 -14.57 0.64
CA GLY A 76 3.26 -14.94 1.23
C GLY A 76 3.16 -15.10 2.75
N ARG A 77 4.19 -14.63 3.46
CA ARG A 77 4.27 -14.78 4.92
C ARG A 77 3.18 -13.96 5.63
N PRO A 78 2.60 -14.49 6.72
CA PRO A 78 1.71 -13.74 7.61
C PRO A 78 2.35 -12.42 8.07
N ARG A 79 1.54 -11.37 8.22
CA ARG A 79 1.99 -10.06 8.71
C ARG A 79 0.94 -9.43 9.64
N PRO A 80 1.33 -8.54 10.56
CA PRO A 80 0.35 -7.81 11.39
C PRO A 80 -0.60 -6.99 10.52
N VAL A 81 -1.90 -7.01 10.86
CA VAL A 81 -2.95 -6.27 10.15
C VAL A 81 -3.87 -5.59 11.16
N LEU A 82 -4.18 -4.32 10.91
CA LEU A 82 -5.23 -3.56 11.62
C LEU A 82 -6.39 -3.34 10.66
N TYR A 83 -7.58 -3.83 11.02
CA TYR A 83 -8.81 -3.63 10.27
C TYR A 83 -9.79 -2.80 11.10
N LEU A 84 -10.23 -1.66 10.55
CA LEU A 84 -11.12 -0.70 11.22
C LEU A 84 -12.46 -0.63 10.47
N ALA A 85 -13.47 -1.31 11.00
CA ALA A 85 -14.83 -1.32 10.44
C ALA A 85 -15.68 -0.18 11.03
N LEU A 86 -15.29 1.07 10.74
CA LEU A 86 -15.85 2.24 11.42
C LEU A 86 -17.34 2.52 11.13
N GLU A 87 -17.88 1.93 10.06
CA GLU A 87 -19.29 2.05 9.68
C GLU A 87 -20.16 0.91 10.25
N ASP A 88 -19.55 -0.15 10.78
CA ASP A 88 -20.28 -1.29 11.33
C ASP A 88 -20.65 -0.99 12.78
N GLY A 89 -21.96 -0.98 13.08
CA GLY A 89 -22.47 -0.81 14.44
C GLY A 89 -22.49 -2.14 15.23
N PRO A 90 -22.52 -2.08 16.58
CA PRO A 90 -22.96 -3.22 17.37
C PRO A 90 -24.36 -3.61 16.91
N ARG A 91 -24.58 -4.91 16.67
CA ARG A 91 -25.93 -5.44 16.43
C ARG A 91 -26.69 -5.52 17.74
#